data_AF-A0AAW0AR52-F1
#
_entry.id   AF-A0AAW0AR52-F1
#
_cell.length_a   1.000
_cell.length_b   1.000
_cell.length_c   1.000
_cell.angle_alpha   90.00
_cell.angle_beta   90.00
_cell.angle_gamma   90.00
#
_symmetry.space_group_name_H-M   'P 1'
#
loop_
_entity.id
_entity.type
_entity.pdbx_description
1 polymer ?
#
loop_
_entity_poly.entity_id
_entity_poly.type
_entity_poly.pdbx_seq_one_letter_code
_entity_poly.pdbx_strand_id
1 'polypeptide(L)'
;VCFQWRSVALLSPSLWRAFSLYTRASLSLNSQILNCWLQRSGCLRLSIGIYLPTDGPWIKEALTSFITTLVAHSARWEHISLTLPFECMNLLRGQTPFLRSLMLGPCDAPMPGPDHPISLFSDAPQLHSVRLSVCFEPDIIALPWANLSHLEATLLSPQECATILSEAKNLSCFRAVIVDCDDLLLAIPSFPKLQSLTLIGNAEETPREDLLDALTLPMLRQLNLHGIW
;
A
#
# COMPACT_ATOMS: atom_id res chain seq x y z
N VAL A 1 1.94 30.69 21.12
CA VAL A 1 2.16 30.94 19.66
C VAL A 1 1.76 32.38 19.37
N CYS A 2 2.62 33.20 18.76
CA CYS A 2 2.26 34.59 18.39
C CYS A 2 1.78 34.69 16.93
N PHE A 3 1.21 35.83 16.55
CA PHE A 3 0.70 36.09 15.19
C PHE A 3 1.75 35.80 14.11
N GLN A 4 3.00 36.19 14.33
CA GLN A 4 4.08 36.02 13.36
C GLN A 4 4.35 34.55 13.03
N TRP A 5 4.43 33.68 14.04
CA TRP A 5 4.61 32.24 13.84
C TRP A 5 3.43 31.61 13.10
N ARG A 6 2.21 32.07 13.38
CA ARG A 6 1.02 31.61 12.65
C ARG A 6 1.10 32.02 11.18
N SER A 7 1.47 33.26 10.88
CA SER A 7 1.62 33.74 9.51
C SER A 7 2.69 32.98 8.74
N VAL A 8 3.86 32.76 9.34
CA VAL A 8 4.93 31.95 8.74
C VAL A 8 4.43 30.53 8.45
N ALA A 9 3.76 29.90 9.41
CA ALA A 9 3.22 28.55 9.23
C ALA A 9 2.20 28.48 8.09
N LEU A 10 1.27 29.45 8.01
CA LEU A 10 0.24 29.50 6.98
C LEU A 10 0.79 29.79 5.58
N LEU A 11 1.90 30.54 5.48
CA LEU A 11 2.53 30.93 4.22
C LEU A 11 3.65 29.98 3.76
N SER A 12 3.89 28.88 4.46
CA SER A 12 4.96 27.92 4.13
C SER A 12 4.39 26.60 3.60
N PRO A 13 4.23 26.42 2.27
CA PRO A 13 3.61 25.22 1.69
C PRO A 13 4.28 23.90 2.05
N SER A 14 5.60 23.93 2.30
CA SER A 14 6.38 22.76 2.69
C SER A 14 5.89 22.12 3.99
N LEU A 15 5.31 22.90 4.91
CA LEU A 15 4.75 22.39 6.16
C LEU A 15 3.42 21.63 5.95
N TRP A 16 2.73 21.87 4.83
CA TRP A 16 1.41 21.30 4.55
C TRP A 16 1.48 20.19 3.50
N ARG A 17 2.66 19.87 2.98
CA ARG A 17 2.82 18.83 1.95
C ARG A 17 2.73 17.41 2.51
N ALA A 18 3.01 17.25 3.81
CA ALA A 18 3.05 15.96 4.48
C ALA A 18 2.09 15.98 5.67
N PHE A 19 1.08 15.11 5.67
CA PHE A 19 0.07 15.07 6.71
C PHE A 19 -0.62 13.72 6.82
N SER A 20 -1.21 13.46 7.98
CA SER A 20 -2.05 12.29 8.20
C SER A 20 -3.40 12.69 8.80
N LEU A 21 -4.47 12.08 8.30
CA LEU A 21 -5.82 12.19 8.83
C LEU A 21 -6.24 10.82 9.37
N TYR A 22 -6.43 10.77 10.68
CA TYR A 22 -7.11 9.68 11.36
C TYR A 22 -8.49 10.19 11.75
N THR A 23 -9.56 9.53 11.34
CA THR A 23 -10.88 9.98 11.77
C THR A 23 -11.84 8.86 12.15
N ARG A 24 -12.47 9.04 13.31
CA ARG A 24 -13.77 8.49 13.69
C ARG A 24 -14.87 9.58 13.73
N ALA A 25 -14.48 10.82 13.44
CA ALA A 25 -15.29 12.03 13.48
C ALA A 25 -15.97 12.32 12.12
N SER A 26 -16.83 13.33 12.09
CA SER A 26 -17.60 13.71 10.89
C SER A 26 -16.71 13.91 9.65
N LEU A 27 -16.96 13.14 8.59
CA LEU A 27 -16.27 13.27 7.30
C LEU A 27 -16.37 14.68 6.73
N SER A 28 -17.46 15.41 6.99
CA SER A 28 -17.62 16.80 6.52
C SER A 28 -16.54 17.74 7.06
N LEU A 29 -16.19 17.62 8.34
CA LEU A 29 -15.13 18.41 8.95
C LEU A 29 -13.76 18.01 8.37
N ASN A 30 -13.53 16.72 8.19
CA ASN A 30 -12.28 16.22 7.61
C ASN A 30 -12.12 16.64 6.15
N SER A 31 -13.20 16.72 5.37
CA SER A 31 -13.15 17.26 4.01
C SER A 31 -12.71 18.72 4.00
N GLN A 32 -13.16 19.53 4.96
CA GLN A 32 -12.71 20.93 5.07
C GLN A 32 -11.23 21.02 5.46
N ILE A 33 -10.79 20.19 6.43
CA ILE A 33 -9.39 20.13 6.86
C ILE A 33 -8.49 19.67 5.71
N LEU A 34 -8.88 18.60 5.02
CA LEU A 34 -8.19 18.05 3.86
C LEU A 34 -8.05 19.13 2.77
N ASN A 35 -9.13 19.81 2.41
CA ASN A 35 -9.10 20.92 1.44
C ASN A 35 -8.16 22.03 1.88
N CYS A 36 -8.20 22.44 3.16
CA CYS A 36 -7.30 23.46 3.68
C CYS A 36 -5.82 23.04 3.53
N TRP A 37 -5.49 21.79 3.84
CA TRP A 37 -4.11 21.28 3.76
C TRP A 37 -3.66 21.15 2.30
N LEU A 38 -4.52 20.62 1.42
CA LEU A 38 -4.26 20.53 -0.01
C LEU A 38 -4.05 21.90 -0.65
N GLN A 39 -4.86 22.91 -0.32
CA GLN A 39 -4.69 24.27 -0.80
C GLN A 39 -3.37 24.88 -0.32
N ARG A 40 -3.05 24.74 0.98
CA ARG A 40 -1.83 25.32 1.56
C ARG A 40 -0.56 24.66 1.06
N SER A 41 -0.60 23.38 0.70
CA SER A 41 0.53 22.66 0.11
C SER A 41 0.92 23.17 -1.30
N GLY A 42 0.08 24.00 -1.92
CA GLY A 42 0.35 24.61 -3.22
C GLY A 42 0.49 23.58 -4.33
N CYS A 43 1.61 23.61 -5.06
CA CYS A 43 1.92 22.67 -6.13
C CYS A 43 2.95 21.59 -5.71
N LEU A 44 3.28 21.51 -4.42
CA LEU A 44 4.28 20.56 -3.95
C LEU A 44 3.79 19.11 -4.04
N ARG A 45 4.73 18.17 -4.14
CA ARG A 45 4.46 16.75 -4.00
C ARG A 45 3.96 16.42 -2.60
N LEU A 46 3.03 15.48 -2.53
CA LEU A 46 2.24 15.19 -1.33
C LEU A 46 2.65 13.86 -0.69
N SER A 47 2.71 13.87 0.64
CA SER A 47 2.86 12.69 1.48
C SER A 47 1.63 12.58 2.39
N ILE A 48 0.70 11.68 2.08
CA ILE A 48 -0.61 11.65 2.74
C ILE A 48 -0.83 10.30 3.39
N GLY A 49 -1.19 10.33 4.68
CA GLY A 49 -1.75 9.18 5.40
C GLY A 49 -3.23 9.37 5.67
N ILE A 50 -4.10 8.50 5.18
CA ILE A 50 -5.53 8.51 5.48
C ILE A 50 -5.88 7.21 6.19
N TYR A 51 -6.51 7.33 7.35
CA TYR A 51 -7.06 6.21 8.10
C TYR A 51 -8.54 6.44 8.38
N LEU A 52 -9.38 5.68 7.67
CA LEU A 52 -10.83 5.61 7.83
C LEU A 52 -11.18 4.18 8.29
N PRO A 53 -11.46 3.96 9.58
CA PRO A 53 -11.87 2.65 10.07
C PRO A 53 -13.21 2.24 9.44
N THR A 54 -13.39 0.94 9.18
CA THR A 54 -14.55 0.42 8.45
C THR A 54 -15.86 0.45 9.26
N ASP A 55 -15.76 0.39 10.59
CA ASP A 55 -16.88 0.34 11.54
C ASP A 55 -17.53 1.70 11.81
N GLY A 56 -17.07 2.76 11.14
CA GLY A 56 -17.60 4.10 11.35
C GLY A 56 -18.99 4.31 10.71
N PRO A 57 -19.82 5.19 11.29
CA PRO A 57 -21.15 5.53 10.77
C PRO A 57 -21.05 6.45 9.54
N TRP A 58 -20.37 6.00 8.49
CA TRP A 58 -20.09 6.80 7.31
C TRP A 58 -21.32 6.89 6.41
N ILE A 59 -21.73 8.11 6.09
CA ILE A 59 -22.67 8.33 4.99
C ILE A 59 -21.90 8.12 3.69
N LYS A 60 -22.33 7.15 2.86
CA LYS A 60 -21.70 6.78 1.59
C LYS A 60 -21.35 7.99 0.71
N GLU A 61 -22.23 8.98 0.65
CA GLU A 61 -22.03 10.22 -0.11
C GLU A 61 -20.89 11.07 0.44
N ALA A 62 -20.79 11.23 1.76
CA ALA A 62 -19.72 12.00 2.40
C ALA A 62 -18.36 11.34 2.19
N LEU A 63 -18.32 10.01 2.26
CA LEU A 63 -17.11 9.23 2.00
C LEU A 63 -16.69 9.33 0.53
N THR A 64 -17.65 9.19 -0.40
CA THR A 64 -17.40 9.36 -1.83
C THR A 64 -16.84 10.75 -2.14
N SER A 65 -17.43 11.79 -1.57
CA SER A 65 -16.96 13.18 -1.72
C SER A 65 -15.54 13.38 -1.17
N PHE A 66 -15.26 12.81 0.00
CA PHE A 66 -13.93 12.87 0.62
C PHE A 66 -12.86 12.20 -0.26
N ILE A 67 -13.11 10.97 -0.74
CA ILE A 67 -12.18 10.23 -1.60
C ILE A 67 -12.01 10.91 -2.95
N THR A 68 -13.09 11.42 -3.55
CA THR A 68 -13.02 12.17 -4.82
C THR A 68 -12.14 13.41 -4.68
N THR A 69 -12.28 14.14 -3.55
CA THR A 69 -11.44 15.31 -3.24
C THR A 69 -9.96 14.91 -3.12
N LEU A 70 -9.67 13.80 -2.42
CA LEU A 70 -8.31 13.29 -2.26
C LEU A 70 -7.69 12.93 -3.62
N VAL A 71 -8.42 12.15 -4.43
CA VAL A 71 -7.97 11.61 -5.72
C VAL A 71 -7.81 12.70 -6.79
N ALA A 72 -8.55 13.81 -6.70
CA ALA A 72 -8.37 14.97 -7.57
C ALA A 72 -6.94 15.55 -7.51
N HIS A 73 -6.16 15.25 -6.47
CA HIS A 73 -4.76 15.64 -6.32
C HIS A 73 -3.76 14.49 -6.51
N SER A 74 -4.20 13.34 -7.05
CA SER A 74 -3.37 12.14 -7.27
C SER A 74 -2.12 12.40 -8.09
N ALA A 75 -2.18 13.34 -9.04
CA ALA A 75 -1.04 13.72 -9.88
C ALA A 75 0.16 14.25 -9.07
N ARG A 76 -0.04 14.64 -7.81
CA ARG A 76 0.98 15.19 -6.90
C ARG A 76 1.43 14.19 -5.84
N TRP A 77 0.83 13.00 -5.76
CA TRP A 77 1.17 12.04 -4.72
C TRP A 77 2.60 11.53 -4.90
N GLU A 78 3.37 11.55 -3.82
CA GLU A 78 4.72 10.97 -3.74
C GLU A 78 4.76 9.81 -2.74
N HIS A 79 4.09 9.98 -1.59
CA HIS A 79 3.93 8.91 -0.59
C HIS A 79 2.47 8.85 -0.17
N ILE A 80 1.86 7.67 -0.25
CA ILE A 80 0.45 7.47 0.09
C ILE A 80 0.31 6.29 1.03
N SER A 81 -0.43 6.48 2.11
CA SER A 81 -0.87 5.44 3.02
C SER A 81 -2.38 5.52 3.18
N LEU A 82 -3.11 4.51 2.73
CA LEU A 82 -4.58 4.48 2.75
C LEU A 82 -5.07 3.27 3.53
N THR A 83 -5.82 3.51 4.60
CA THR A 83 -6.69 2.53 5.23
C THR A 83 -8.12 3.00 4.98
N LEU A 84 -8.80 2.37 4.02
CA LEU A 84 -10.12 2.77 3.53
C LEU A 84 -11.03 1.54 3.47
N PRO A 85 -12.35 1.70 3.64
CA PRO A 85 -13.30 0.64 3.32
C PRO A 85 -13.17 0.19 1.86
N PHE A 86 -13.28 -1.12 1.61
CA PHE A 86 -12.97 -1.71 0.30
C PHE A 86 -13.82 -1.10 -0.81
N GLU A 87 -15.10 -0.85 -0.54
CA GLU A 87 -16.05 -0.26 -1.48
C GLU A 87 -15.61 1.11 -2.04
N CYS A 88 -14.66 1.78 -1.36
CA CYS A 88 -14.09 3.04 -1.80
C CYS A 88 -12.89 2.89 -2.73
N MET A 89 -12.28 1.71 -2.81
CA MET A 89 -11.08 1.49 -3.62
C MET A 89 -11.37 1.70 -5.11
N ASN A 90 -12.58 1.39 -5.56
CA ASN A 90 -13.03 1.64 -6.95
C ASN A 90 -13.16 3.14 -7.29
N LEU A 91 -13.19 4.01 -6.28
CA LEU A 91 -13.20 5.47 -6.44
C LEU A 91 -11.79 6.03 -6.64
N LEU A 92 -10.75 5.23 -6.38
CA LEU A 92 -9.37 5.58 -6.65
C LEU A 92 -9.15 5.52 -8.17
N ARG A 93 -9.41 6.64 -8.86
CA ARG A 93 -9.23 6.80 -10.32
C ARG A 93 -8.54 8.12 -10.63
N GLY A 94 -7.40 8.08 -11.29
CA GLY A 94 -6.53 9.25 -11.45
C GLY A 94 -5.17 8.87 -12.02
N GLN A 95 -4.20 9.77 -11.88
CA GLN A 95 -2.85 9.58 -12.39
C GLN A 95 -1.86 9.76 -11.24
N THR A 96 -0.86 8.89 -11.15
CA THR A 96 0.10 8.89 -10.04
C THR A 96 1.56 8.96 -10.53
N PRO A 97 1.93 9.93 -11.39
CA PRO A 97 3.22 9.96 -12.09
C PRO A 97 4.44 10.12 -11.16
N PHE A 98 4.24 10.65 -9.95
CA PHE A 98 5.31 10.86 -8.97
C PHE A 98 5.23 9.93 -7.76
N LEU A 99 4.30 8.97 -7.75
CA LEU A 99 4.11 8.09 -6.61
C LEU A 99 5.33 7.17 -6.46
N ARG A 100 5.93 7.19 -5.28
CA ARG A 100 7.16 6.46 -4.93
C ARG A 100 6.92 5.37 -3.92
N SER A 101 6.06 5.66 -2.93
CA SER A 101 5.66 4.69 -1.91
C SER A 101 4.14 4.61 -1.78
N LEU A 102 3.63 3.39 -1.76
CA LEU A 102 2.23 3.08 -1.52
C LEU A 102 2.11 2.17 -0.29
N MET A 103 1.21 2.50 0.62
CA MET A 103 0.77 1.62 1.69
C MET A 103 -0.75 1.49 1.61
N LEU A 104 -1.25 0.27 1.54
CA LEU A 104 -2.68 -0.04 1.64
C LEU A 104 -2.88 -0.83 2.93
N GLY A 105 -3.59 -0.23 3.88
CA GLY A 105 -3.89 -0.80 5.18
C GLY A 105 -5.04 -1.80 5.13
N PRO A 106 -5.26 -2.55 6.22
CA PRO A 106 -6.29 -3.59 6.29
C PRO A 106 -7.67 -3.05 5.99
N CYS A 107 -8.49 -3.89 5.35
CA CYS A 107 -9.89 -3.63 5.12
C CYS A 107 -10.70 -4.78 5.74
N ASP A 108 -11.65 -4.43 6.60
CA ASP A 108 -12.50 -5.40 7.30
C ASP A 108 -13.62 -5.97 6.40
N ALA A 109 -13.79 -5.42 5.18
CA ALA A 109 -14.72 -5.94 4.18
C ALA A 109 -14.03 -6.99 3.30
N PRO A 110 -14.77 -8.04 2.87
CA PRO A 110 -14.25 -9.02 1.92
C PRO A 110 -13.81 -8.31 0.62
N MET A 111 -12.69 -8.78 0.08
CA MET A 111 -12.15 -8.31 -1.19
C MET A 111 -13.19 -8.51 -2.30
N PRO A 112 -13.23 -7.62 -3.30
CA PRO A 112 -14.13 -7.73 -4.43
C PRO A 112 -13.63 -8.91 -5.26
N GLY A 113 -14.54 -9.50 -6.03
CA GLY A 113 -14.11 -10.42 -7.07
C GLY A 113 -13.20 -9.74 -8.11
N PRO A 114 -12.50 -10.54 -8.93
CA PRO A 114 -11.56 -10.08 -9.96
C PRO A 114 -12.18 -9.14 -11.01
N ASP A 115 -13.50 -9.02 -11.07
CA ASP A 115 -14.22 -8.16 -12.01
C ASP A 115 -13.99 -6.64 -11.80
N HIS A 116 -13.42 -6.22 -10.66
CA HIS A 116 -13.25 -4.80 -10.31
C HIS A 116 -11.83 -4.47 -9.81
N PRO A 117 -10.81 -4.51 -10.69
CA PRO A 117 -9.44 -4.25 -10.29
C PRO A 117 -9.19 -2.75 -10.00
N ILE A 118 -8.35 -2.49 -9.00
CA ILE A 118 -7.87 -1.17 -8.62
C ILE A 118 -6.70 -0.81 -9.53
N SER A 119 -6.97 0.00 -10.54
CA SER A 119 -6.00 0.37 -11.59
C SER A 119 -5.27 1.69 -11.37
N LEU A 120 -5.59 2.47 -10.32
CA LEU A 120 -4.96 3.79 -10.08
C LEU A 120 -3.43 3.78 -10.09
N PHE A 121 -2.86 2.65 -9.66
CA PHE A 121 -1.44 2.51 -9.42
C PHE A 121 -0.70 1.86 -10.57
N SER A 122 -1.40 1.38 -11.63
CA SER A 122 -0.76 0.72 -12.77
C SER A 122 0.21 1.66 -13.49
N ASP A 123 -0.17 2.93 -13.59
CA ASP A 123 0.58 3.98 -14.31
C ASP A 123 1.46 4.82 -13.37
N ALA A 124 2.03 4.18 -12.34
CA ALA A 124 2.93 4.82 -11.38
C ALA A 124 4.41 4.49 -11.69
N PRO A 125 5.05 5.14 -12.70
CA PRO A 125 6.38 4.74 -13.18
C PRO A 125 7.50 4.93 -12.15
N GLN A 126 7.29 5.72 -11.09
CA GLN A 126 8.27 5.94 -10.03
C GLN A 126 8.03 5.07 -8.78
N LEU A 127 6.98 4.23 -8.81
CA LEU A 127 6.61 3.41 -7.67
C LEU A 127 7.63 2.29 -7.50
N HIS A 128 8.28 2.27 -6.35
CA HIS A 128 9.34 1.31 -6.05
C HIS A 128 9.23 0.69 -4.66
N SER A 129 8.33 1.21 -3.81
CA SER A 129 8.07 0.72 -2.45
C SER A 129 6.58 0.52 -2.24
N VAL A 130 6.16 -0.71 -1.93
CA VAL A 130 4.75 -1.05 -1.68
C VAL A 130 4.62 -1.80 -0.37
N ARG A 131 3.62 -1.43 0.44
CA ARG A 131 3.20 -2.17 1.63
C ARG A 131 1.71 -2.51 1.52
N LEU A 132 1.37 -3.79 1.53
CA LEU A 132 0.01 -4.31 1.47
C LEU A 132 -0.28 -5.00 2.81
N SER A 133 -1.25 -4.48 3.56
CA SER A 133 -1.71 -5.06 4.82
C SER A 133 -3.11 -5.68 4.69
N VAL A 134 -3.45 -6.10 3.48
CA VAL A 134 -4.73 -6.73 3.09
C VAL A 134 -4.43 -8.07 2.44
N CYS A 135 -5.34 -9.04 2.54
CA CYS A 135 -5.33 -10.17 1.62
C CYS A 135 -5.38 -9.60 0.20
N PHE A 136 -4.45 -10.00 -0.65
CA PHE A 136 -4.39 -9.47 -2.00
C PHE A 136 -4.16 -10.60 -2.99
N GLU A 137 -5.03 -10.65 -3.98
CA GLU A 137 -4.74 -11.35 -5.21
C GLU A 137 -4.02 -10.37 -6.14
N PRO A 138 -2.90 -10.75 -6.79
CA PRO A 138 -2.18 -9.89 -7.72
C PRO A 138 -3.06 -9.26 -8.82
N ASP A 139 -4.15 -9.94 -9.19
CA ASP A 139 -5.10 -9.48 -10.21
C ASP A 139 -6.01 -8.33 -9.73
N ILE A 140 -6.18 -8.15 -8.42
CA ILE A 140 -7.08 -7.12 -7.87
C ILE A 140 -6.41 -5.74 -7.85
N ILE A 141 -5.09 -5.66 -7.62
CA ILE A 141 -4.38 -4.38 -7.54
C ILE A 141 -3.32 -4.35 -8.64
N ALA A 142 -3.61 -3.61 -9.71
CA ALA A 142 -2.66 -3.46 -10.79
C ALA A 142 -1.48 -2.57 -10.35
N LEU A 143 -0.32 -3.19 -10.19
CA LEU A 143 0.93 -2.52 -9.81
C LEU A 143 1.98 -2.66 -10.92
N PRO A 144 2.89 -1.69 -11.06
CA PRO A 144 4.04 -1.77 -11.95
C PRO A 144 5.11 -2.66 -11.30
N TRP A 145 4.84 -3.96 -11.18
CA TRP A 145 5.69 -4.94 -10.48
C TRP A 145 7.16 -4.87 -10.89
N ALA A 146 7.42 -4.67 -12.18
CA ALA A 146 8.76 -4.53 -12.74
C ALA A 146 9.57 -3.36 -12.12
N ASN A 147 8.92 -2.33 -11.56
CA ASN A 147 9.59 -1.18 -10.96
C ASN A 147 9.82 -1.34 -9.44
N LEU A 148 9.20 -2.36 -8.82
CA LEU A 148 9.26 -2.54 -7.38
C LEU A 148 10.65 -3.02 -6.94
N SER A 149 11.16 -2.36 -5.91
CA SER A 149 12.42 -2.68 -5.24
C SER A 149 12.22 -3.12 -3.79
N HIS A 150 11.12 -2.67 -3.17
CA HIS A 150 10.72 -3.00 -1.80
C HIS A 150 9.24 -3.38 -1.81
N LEU A 151 8.94 -4.56 -1.28
CA LEU A 151 7.58 -5.02 -1.11
C LEU A 151 7.42 -5.63 0.27
N GLU A 152 6.40 -5.16 0.97
CA GLU A 152 5.90 -5.77 2.18
C GLU A 152 4.46 -6.18 1.99
N ALA A 153 4.14 -7.43 2.27
CA ALA A 153 2.79 -7.96 2.15
C ALA A 153 2.45 -8.80 3.38
N THR A 154 1.17 -8.83 3.73
CA THR A 154 0.65 -9.69 4.79
C THR A 154 -0.44 -10.59 4.24
N LEU A 155 -0.62 -11.76 4.84
CA LEU A 155 -1.66 -12.72 4.48
C LEU A 155 -1.47 -13.26 3.05
N LEU A 156 -0.23 -13.62 2.71
CA LEU A 156 0.10 -14.22 1.43
C LEU A 156 0.10 -15.75 1.49
N SER A 157 -0.43 -16.41 0.46
CA SER A 157 -0.14 -17.81 0.21
C SER A 157 1.28 -18.00 -0.36
N PRO A 158 1.86 -19.20 -0.25
CA PRO A 158 3.13 -19.51 -0.93
C PRO A 158 3.07 -19.30 -2.45
N GLN A 159 1.93 -19.61 -3.08
CA GLN A 159 1.73 -19.41 -4.52
C GLN A 159 1.67 -17.93 -4.89
N GLU A 160 0.98 -17.10 -4.11
CA GLU A 160 0.95 -15.65 -4.33
C GLU A 160 2.36 -15.05 -4.21
N CYS A 161 3.13 -15.47 -3.19
CA CYS A 161 4.54 -15.11 -3.07
C CYS A 161 5.33 -15.43 -4.34
N ALA A 162 5.17 -16.64 -4.89
CA ALA A 162 5.85 -17.06 -6.11
C ALA A 162 5.44 -16.18 -7.31
N THR A 163 4.14 -15.92 -7.50
CA THR A 163 3.61 -15.05 -8.56
C THR A 163 4.21 -13.65 -8.48
N ILE A 164 4.12 -13.01 -7.31
CA ILE A 164 4.67 -11.67 -7.05
C ILE A 164 6.16 -11.61 -7.36
N LEU A 165 6.92 -12.59 -6.86
CA LEU A 165 8.35 -12.62 -7.05
C LEU A 165 8.69 -12.82 -8.54
N SER A 166 7.90 -13.60 -9.28
CA SER A 166 8.08 -13.81 -10.72
C SER A 166 7.87 -12.54 -11.56
N GLU A 167 6.97 -11.65 -11.13
CA GLU A 167 6.66 -10.38 -11.78
C GLU A 167 7.62 -9.25 -11.35
N ALA A 168 7.99 -9.21 -10.07
CA ALA A 168 8.83 -8.18 -9.46
C ALA A 168 10.33 -8.49 -9.58
N LYS A 169 10.84 -8.58 -10.82
CA LYS A 169 12.24 -8.97 -11.09
C LYS A 169 13.32 -8.02 -10.54
N ASN A 170 12.94 -6.80 -10.17
CA ASN A 170 13.83 -5.79 -9.59
C ASN A 170 13.78 -5.73 -8.06
N LEU A 171 13.03 -6.64 -7.42
CA LEU A 171 12.86 -6.67 -5.98
C LEU A 171 14.18 -6.93 -5.26
N SER A 172 14.50 -6.06 -4.31
CA SER A 172 15.71 -6.11 -3.48
C SER A 172 15.39 -6.45 -2.03
N CYS A 173 14.20 -6.07 -1.56
CA CYS A 173 13.69 -6.36 -0.24
C CYS A 173 12.27 -6.90 -0.34
N PHE A 174 12.05 -8.11 0.19
CA PHE A 174 10.74 -8.74 0.27
C PHE A 174 10.45 -9.11 1.72
N ARG A 175 9.30 -8.65 2.22
CA ARG A 175 8.78 -9.04 3.53
C ARG A 175 7.37 -9.61 3.34
N ALA A 176 7.16 -10.85 3.74
CA ALA A 176 5.86 -11.49 3.65
C ALA A 176 5.43 -12.07 5.00
N VAL A 177 4.17 -11.85 5.38
CA VAL A 177 3.49 -12.68 6.38
C VAL A 177 2.70 -13.72 5.62
N ILE A 178 3.08 -14.98 5.75
CA ILE A 178 2.51 -16.08 4.97
C ILE A 178 1.43 -16.77 5.78
N VAL A 179 0.28 -17.02 5.17
CA VAL A 179 -0.84 -17.80 5.71
C VAL A 179 -0.86 -19.18 5.06
N ASP A 180 -1.29 -20.20 5.79
CA ASP A 180 -1.37 -21.56 5.25
C ASP A 180 -2.41 -21.64 4.13
N CYS A 181 -2.03 -22.33 3.05
CA CYS A 181 -2.94 -22.69 1.99
C CYS A 181 -2.53 -24.06 1.45
N ASP A 182 -3.49 -24.91 1.10
CA ASP A 182 -3.27 -26.28 0.58
C ASP A 182 -2.64 -26.31 -0.84
N ASP A 183 -2.04 -25.20 -1.28
CA ASP A 183 -1.56 -25.00 -2.64
C ASP A 183 -0.19 -25.64 -2.84
N LEU A 184 -0.10 -26.55 -3.81
CA LEU A 184 1.18 -27.10 -4.26
C LEU A 184 2.03 -26.02 -4.94
N LEU A 185 3.24 -25.83 -4.42
CA LEU A 185 4.19 -24.90 -5.04
C LEU A 185 4.65 -25.40 -6.41
N LEU A 186 4.41 -24.60 -7.44
CA LEU A 186 5.06 -24.77 -8.74
C LEU A 186 6.47 -24.18 -8.69
N ALA A 187 7.37 -24.73 -9.51
CA ALA A 187 8.78 -24.34 -9.57
C ALA A 187 8.95 -22.82 -9.63
N ILE A 188 9.62 -22.25 -8.63
CA ILE A 188 9.74 -20.81 -8.46
C ILE A 188 10.97 -20.31 -9.25
N PRO A 189 10.85 -19.19 -10.00
CA PRO A 189 11.99 -18.64 -10.74
C PRO A 189 13.13 -18.18 -9.82
N SER A 190 14.35 -18.09 -10.36
CA SER A 190 15.49 -17.51 -9.63
C SER A 190 15.32 -16.00 -9.48
N PHE A 191 15.69 -15.48 -8.29
CA PHE A 191 15.60 -14.05 -7.96
C PHE A 191 16.98 -13.41 -7.84
N PRO A 192 17.55 -12.94 -8.95
CA PRO A 192 18.96 -12.53 -8.99
C PRO A 192 19.25 -11.23 -8.25
N LYS A 193 18.26 -10.45 -7.83
CA LYS A 193 18.45 -9.14 -7.20
C LYS A 193 18.00 -9.08 -5.75
N LEU A 194 17.33 -10.11 -5.24
CA LEU A 194 16.80 -10.11 -3.89
C LEU A 194 17.95 -10.19 -2.88
N GLN A 195 18.05 -9.18 -2.01
CA GLN A 195 19.13 -9.06 -1.01
C GLN A 195 18.61 -9.30 0.40
N SER A 196 17.35 -8.94 0.67
CA SER A 196 16.72 -9.14 1.97
C SER A 196 15.40 -9.89 1.77
N LEU A 197 15.26 -11.02 2.45
CA LEU A 197 14.04 -11.80 2.55
C LEU A 197 13.64 -11.93 4.01
N THR A 198 12.43 -11.50 4.33
CA THR A 198 11.83 -11.69 5.66
C THR A 198 10.52 -12.44 5.48
N LEU A 199 10.45 -13.66 6.01
CA LEU A 199 9.24 -14.45 6.00
C LEU A 199 8.74 -14.64 7.44
N ILE A 200 7.44 -14.46 7.61
CA ILE A 200 6.78 -14.55 8.91
C ILE A 200 5.65 -15.58 8.79
N GLY A 201 5.84 -16.71 9.45
CA GLY A 201 4.87 -17.80 9.53
C GLY A 201 4.04 -17.70 10.81
N ASN A 202 2.91 -18.38 10.81
CA ASN A 202 2.10 -18.54 12.00
C ASN A 202 2.75 -19.60 12.92
N ALA A 203 2.68 -19.41 14.24
CA ALA A 203 3.36 -20.29 15.20
C ALA A 203 2.63 -21.62 15.43
N GLU A 204 1.41 -21.79 14.91
CA GLU A 204 0.55 -22.94 15.17
C GLU A 204 0.55 -23.97 14.02
N GLU A 205 1.30 -23.74 12.95
CA GLU A 205 1.17 -24.47 11.68
C GLU A 205 2.40 -25.35 11.35
N THR A 206 2.22 -26.24 10.37
CA THR A 206 3.23 -27.20 9.91
C THR A 206 4.47 -26.51 9.31
N PRO A 207 5.65 -27.16 9.35
CA PRO A 207 6.89 -26.62 8.75
C PRO A 207 6.69 -26.27 7.27
N ARG A 208 7.33 -25.18 6.82
CA ARG A 208 7.15 -24.59 5.49
C ARG A 208 8.42 -24.71 4.65
N GLU A 209 9.06 -25.86 4.74
CA GLU A 209 10.32 -26.17 4.06
C GLU A 209 10.18 -26.06 2.53
N ASP A 210 9.01 -26.42 1.97
CA ASP A 210 8.73 -26.43 0.54
C ASP A 210 8.95 -25.07 -0.14
N LEU A 211 8.62 -23.96 0.54
CA LEU A 211 8.83 -22.62 -0.01
C LEU A 211 10.32 -22.28 -0.07
N LEU A 212 11.07 -22.61 0.97
CA LEU A 212 12.50 -22.30 1.02
C LEU A 212 13.28 -23.13 0.00
N ASP A 213 12.91 -24.41 -0.15
CA ASP A 213 13.54 -25.34 -1.11
C ASP A 213 13.29 -24.93 -2.57
N ALA A 214 12.17 -24.27 -2.84
CA ALA A 214 11.84 -23.81 -4.19
C ALA A 214 12.54 -22.49 -4.58
N LEU A 215 13.11 -21.74 -3.63
CA LEU A 215 13.69 -20.41 -3.88
C LEU A 215 15.18 -20.46 -4.24
N THR A 216 15.54 -19.94 -5.41
CA THR A 216 16.95 -19.70 -5.78
C THR A 216 17.33 -18.22 -5.62
N LEU A 217 18.06 -17.90 -4.55
CA LEU A 217 18.36 -16.53 -4.11
C LEU A 217 19.87 -16.20 -4.12
N PRO A 218 20.51 -16.06 -5.30
CA PRO A 218 21.97 -15.99 -5.39
C PRO A 218 22.60 -14.71 -4.81
N MET A 219 21.82 -13.64 -4.63
CA MET A 219 22.29 -12.35 -4.08
C MET A 219 21.81 -12.09 -2.64
N LEU A 220 21.23 -13.10 -1.98
CA LEU A 220 20.67 -12.92 -0.64
C LEU A 220 21.77 -12.60 0.37
N ARG A 221 21.55 -11.54 1.14
CA ARG A 221 22.44 -11.09 2.22
C ARG A 221 21.80 -11.22 3.59
N GLN A 222 20.48 -11.10 3.64
CA GLN A 222 19.70 -11.12 4.87
C GLN A 222 18.51 -12.06 4.68
N LEU A 223 18.45 -13.10 5.52
CA LEU A 223 17.32 -14.01 5.63
C LEU A 223 16.81 -13.93 7.06
N ASN A 224 15.57 -13.50 7.24
CA ASN A 224 14.90 -13.47 8.54
C ASN A 224 13.67 -14.36 8.47
N LEU A 225 13.67 -15.42 9.27
CA LEU A 225 12.55 -16.34 9.41
C LEU A 225 11.97 -16.15 10.81
N HIS A 226 10.68 -15.84 10.89
CA HIS A 226 9.95 -15.72 12.15
C HIS A 226 8.79 -16.69 12.16
N GLY A 227 8.61 -17.47 13.23
CA GLY A 227 7.61 -18.54 13.30
C GLY A 227 8.24 -19.93 13.15
N ILE A 228 7.42 -20.95 12.92
CA ILE A 228 7.87 -22.32 12.63
C ILE A 228 8.12 -22.42 11.12
N TRP A 229 9.33 -22.81 10.74
CA TRP A 229 9.77 -22.97 9.35
C TRP A 229 10.37 -24.34 9.17
#